data_AF-A0A5C6FVM7-F1
#
_entry.id   AF-A0A5C6FVM7-F1
#
_cell.length_a   1.000
_cell.length_b   1.000
_cell.length_c   1.000
_cell.angle_alpha   90.00
_cell.angle_beta   90.00
_cell.angle_gamma   90.00
#
_symmetry.space_group_name_H-M   'P 1'
#
loop_
_entity.id
_entity.type
_entity.pdbx_description
1 polymer ?
#
loop_
_entity_poly.entity_id
_entity_poly.type
_entity_poly.pdbx_seq_one_letter_code
_entity_poly.pdbx_strand_id
1 'polypeptide(L)'
;MAVKKRAGRKKVDPSEALKKYESVFDEIGRFLSVIDSSESELKEAESKAADAKAALDKARSRVQEIRDLRDGAKHGLYRYLAPADGREVLPLFDRMEPADEEVHGVNSDQWRKEPIAALKLSLPAQIALTEGDIMLVGQLQDRVLNDPDKWWEKVSGLTHGMAAAITDRLNDFIYERTDP
;
A
#
# COMPACT_ATOMS: atom_id res chain seq x y z
N MET A 1 69.72 -72.76 3.94
CA MET A 1 68.50 -72.00 4.34
C MET A 1 68.86 -70.54 4.45
N ALA A 2 68.34 -69.68 3.56
CA ALA A 2 68.68 -68.26 3.52
C ALA A 2 67.74 -67.45 4.41
N VAL A 3 68.31 -66.74 5.39
CA VAL A 3 67.59 -65.82 6.27
C VAL A 3 67.26 -64.55 5.48
N LYS A 4 65.96 -64.33 5.20
CA LYS A 4 65.47 -63.10 4.57
C LYS A 4 65.71 -61.90 5.51
N LYS A 5 66.63 -61.01 5.14
CA LYS A 5 66.81 -59.68 5.76
C LYS A 5 65.49 -58.91 5.70
N ARG A 6 64.96 -58.50 6.87
CA ARG A 6 63.82 -57.57 6.98
C ARG A 6 64.25 -56.21 6.41
N ALA A 7 63.51 -55.73 5.41
CA ALA A 7 63.68 -54.39 4.86
C ALA A 7 63.48 -53.35 5.98
N GLY A 8 64.48 -52.49 6.19
CA GLY A 8 64.41 -51.41 7.16
C GLY A 8 63.29 -50.43 6.80
N ARG A 9 62.44 -50.11 7.77
CA ARG A 9 61.53 -48.96 7.68
C ARG A 9 62.37 -47.70 7.46
N LYS A 10 62.23 -47.05 6.30
CA LYS A 10 62.77 -45.70 6.07
C LYS A 10 62.21 -44.79 7.17
N LYS A 11 63.09 -44.22 8.01
CA LYS A 11 62.70 -43.14 8.92
C LYS A 11 62.26 -41.97 8.04
N VAL A 12 60.99 -41.58 8.15
CA VAL A 12 60.47 -40.38 7.50
C VAL A 12 61.22 -39.19 8.11
N ASP A 13 61.80 -38.34 7.26
CA ASP A 13 62.50 -37.14 7.70
C ASP A 13 61.47 -36.16 8.31
N PRO A 14 61.59 -35.77 9.58
CA PRO A 14 60.68 -34.83 10.23
C PRO A 14 60.53 -33.50 9.47
N SER A 15 61.56 -33.07 8.74
CA SER A 15 61.53 -31.86 7.92
C SER A 15 60.56 -31.98 6.73
N GLU A 16 60.52 -33.16 6.09
CA GLU A 16 59.67 -33.43 4.93
C GLU A 16 58.21 -33.61 5.35
N ALA A 17 57.99 -34.17 6.54
CA ALA A 17 56.66 -34.24 7.16
C ALA A 17 56.13 -32.85 7.52
N LEU A 18 56.97 -31.98 8.10
CA LEU A 18 56.61 -30.59 8.45
C LEU A 18 56.15 -29.79 7.22
N LYS A 19 56.91 -29.85 6.12
CA LYS A 19 56.54 -29.18 4.86
C LYS A 19 55.20 -29.64 4.29
N LYS A 20 54.88 -30.94 4.42
CA LYS A 20 53.57 -31.46 4.03
C LYS A 20 52.45 -30.91 4.92
N TYR A 21 52.67 -30.81 6.23
CA TYR A 21 51.69 -30.21 7.13
C TYR A 21 51.48 -28.72 6.83
N GLU A 22 52.55 -27.95 6.62
CA GLU A 22 52.47 -26.54 6.24
C GLU A 22 51.65 -26.35 4.95
N SER A 23 51.91 -27.17 3.92
CA SER A 23 51.12 -27.14 2.67
C SER A 23 49.63 -27.44 2.89
N VAL A 24 49.29 -28.37 3.78
CA VAL A 24 47.90 -28.70 4.10
C VAL A 24 47.25 -27.56 4.87
N PHE A 25 47.96 -26.91 5.80
CA PHE A 25 47.46 -25.74 6.51
C PHE A 25 47.23 -24.55 5.58
N ASP A 26 48.09 -24.35 4.59
CA ASP A 26 47.90 -23.32 3.56
C ASP A 26 46.65 -23.60 2.70
N GLU A 27 46.41 -24.85 2.32
CA GLU A 27 45.18 -25.24 1.61
C GLU A 27 43.94 -25.04 2.48
N ILE A 28 43.98 -25.46 3.75
CA ILE A 28 42.88 -25.23 4.70
C ILE A 28 42.61 -23.73 4.84
N GLY A 29 43.66 -22.90 4.95
CA GLY A 29 43.53 -21.44 5.01
C GLY A 29 42.82 -20.85 3.80
N ARG A 30 43.14 -21.35 2.59
CA ARG A 30 42.43 -20.95 1.36
C ARG A 30 40.97 -21.37 1.37
N PHE A 31 40.67 -22.60 1.79
CA PHE A 31 39.28 -23.06 1.89
C PHE A 31 38.48 -22.24 2.89
N LEU A 32 39.05 -21.93 4.05
CA LEU A 32 38.41 -21.07 5.06
C LEU A 32 38.14 -19.66 4.50
N SER A 33 39.09 -19.09 3.76
CA SER A 33 38.88 -17.79 3.12
C SER A 33 37.76 -17.81 2.07
N VAL A 34 37.62 -18.90 1.31
CA VAL A 34 36.53 -19.05 0.33
C VAL A 34 35.19 -19.24 1.02
N ILE A 35 35.15 -19.98 2.13
CA ILE A 35 33.93 -20.14 2.93
C ILE A 35 33.50 -18.78 3.49
N ASP A 36 34.42 -18.02 4.09
CA ASP A 36 34.11 -16.72 4.67
C ASP A 36 33.61 -15.72 3.61
N SER A 37 34.26 -15.67 2.43
CA SER A 37 33.78 -14.83 1.33
C SER A 37 32.40 -15.27 0.84
N SER A 38 32.15 -16.58 0.71
CA SER A 38 30.87 -17.11 0.25
C SER A 38 29.75 -16.89 1.26
N GLU A 39 30.02 -17.01 2.56
CA GLU A 39 29.05 -16.71 3.63
C GLU A 39 28.69 -15.22 3.64
N SER A 40 29.68 -14.34 3.44
CA SER A 40 29.45 -12.90 3.32
C SER A 40 28.58 -12.57 2.11
N GLU A 41 28.91 -13.11 0.93
CA GLU A 41 28.12 -12.94 -0.30
C GLU A 41 26.70 -13.50 -0.16
N LEU A 42 26.55 -14.67 0.47
CA LEU A 42 25.24 -15.28 0.73
C LEU A 42 24.38 -14.36 1.60
N LYS A 43 24.95 -13.83 2.69
CA LYS A 43 24.23 -12.94 3.60
C LYS A 43 23.80 -11.63 2.92
N GLU A 44 24.65 -11.09 2.05
CA GLU A 44 24.31 -9.90 1.25
C GLU A 44 23.17 -10.21 0.26
N ALA A 45 23.24 -11.36 -0.42
CA ALA A 45 22.20 -11.80 -1.34
C ALA A 45 20.86 -12.04 -0.64
N GLU A 46 20.87 -12.66 0.55
CA GLU A 46 19.68 -12.87 1.38
C GLU A 46 19.05 -11.53 1.82
N SER A 47 19.86 -10.55 2.21
CA SER A 47 19.38 -9.20 2.54
C SER A 47 18.70 -8.54 1.34
N LYS A 48 19.36 -8.56 0.16
CA LYS A 48 18.79 -8.00 -1.07
C LYS A 48 17.48 -8.69 -1.48
N ALA A 49 17.40 -10.01 -1.28
CA ALA A 49 16.18 -10.77 -1.55
C ALA A 49 15.03 -10.38 -0.60
N ALA A 50 15.33 -10.14 0.68
CA ALA A 50 14.36 -9.66 1.65
C ALA A 50 13.84 -8.26 1.29
N ASP A 51 14.73 -7.33 0.92
CA ASP A 51 14.37 -5.97 0.51
C ASP A 51 13.50 -5.97 -0.76
N ALA A 52 13.89 -6.76 -1.76
CA ALA A 52 13.12 -6.91 -3.00
C ALA A 52 11.72 -7.48 -2.75
N LYS A 53 11.60 -8.43 -1.81
CA LYS A 53 10.30 -8.99 -1.40
C LYS A 53 9.42 -7.92 -0.73
N ALA A 54 9.99 -7.13 0.18
CA ALA A 54 9.25 -6.04 0.83
C ALA A 54 8.76 -4.99 -0.19
N ALA A 55 9.60 -4.65 -1.18
CA ALA A 55 9.23 -3.77 -2.28
C ALA A 55 8.10 -4.35 -3.15
N LEU A 56 8.15 -5.65 -3.46
CA LEU A 56 7.12 -6.36 -4.20
C LEU A 56 5.78 -6.33 -3.45
N ASP A 57 5.78 -6.61 -2.15
CA ASP A 57 4.58 -6.62 -1.33
C ASP A 57 3.95 -5.22 -1.25
N LYS A 58 4.76 -4.17 -1.09
CA LYS A 58 4.29 -2.78 -1.17
C LYS A 58 3.67 -2.43 -2.52
N ALA A 59 4.30 -2.85 -3.61
CA ALA A 59 3.80 -2.63 -4.97
C ALA A 59 2.46 -3.36 -5.19
N ARG A 60 2.32 -4.59 -4.69
CA ARG A 60 1.06 -5.36 -4.75
C ARG A 60 -0.07 -4.67 -3.99
N SER A 61 0.18 -4.18 -2.78
CA SER A 61 -0.82 -3.41 -2.02
C SER A 61 -1.26 -2.17 -2.80
N ARG A 62 -0.31 -1.43 -3.39
CA ARG A 62 -0.64 -0.25 -4.21
C ARG A 62 -1.48 -0.59 -5.44
N VAL A 63 -1.18 -1.70 -6.12
CA VAL A 63 -1.98 -2.20 -7.24
C VAL A 63 -3.40 -2.52 -6.79
N GLN A 64 -3.56 -3.12 -5.61
CA GLN A 64 -4.90 -3.43 -5.07
C GLN A 64 -5.69 -2.15 -4.76
N GLU A 65 -5.08 -1.16 -4.10
CA GLU A 65 -5.73 0.15 -3.86
C GLU A 65 -6.23 0.80 -5.15
N ILE A 66 -5.41 0.77 -6.20
CA ILE A 66 -5.78 1.35 -7.51
C ILE A 66 -6.94 0.57 -8.14
N ARG A 67 -6.98 -0.77 -7.99
CA ARG A 67 -8.10 -1.59 -8.47
C ARG A 67 -9.39 -1.25 -7.72
N ASP A 68 -9.31 -1.12 -6.40
CA ASP A 68 -10.48 -0.81 -5.57
C ASP A 68 -11.04 0.58 -5.92
N LEU A 69 -10.17 1.58 -6.11
CA LEU A 69 -10.56 2.92 -6.59
C LEU A 69 -11.21 2.87 -7.97
N ARG A 70 -10.63 2.13 -8.92
CA ARG A 70 -11.17 1.96 -10.28
C ARG A 70 -12.55 1.31 -10.24
N ASP A 71 -12.70 0.24 -9.44
CA ASP A 71 -13.94 -0.51 -9.38
C ASP A 71 -15.05 0.28 -8.67
N GLY A 72 -14.69 1.07 -7.64
CA GLY A 72 -15.58 2.06 -7.04
C GLY A 72 -16.05 3.13 -8.04
N ALA A 73 -15.13 3.70 -8.81
CA ALA A 73 -15.47 4.67 -9.86
C ALA A 73 -16.36 4.07 -10.95
N LYS A 74 -16.08 2.83 -11.37
CA LYS A 74 -16.88 2.10 -12.36
C LYS A 74 -18.29 1.83 -11.83
N HIS A 75 -18.43 1.46 -10.57
CA HIS A 75 -19.73 1.23 -9.93
C HIS A 75 -20.54 2.53 -9.88
N GLY A 76 -19.91 3.65 -9.50
CA GLY A 76 -20.53 4.98 -9.56
C GLY A 76 -21.04 5.33 -10.95
N LEU A 77 -20.23 5.07 -11.99
CA LEU A 77 -20.63 5.31 -13.38
C LEU A 77 -21.80 4.42 -13.83
N TYR A 78 -21.83 3.13 -13.45
CA TYR A 78 -22.94 2.25 -13.82
C TYR A 78 -24.26 2.66 -13.17
N ARG A 79 -24.22 3.06 -11.89
CA ARG A 79 -25.40 3.58 -11.19
C ARG A 79 -25.92 4.87 -11.85
N TYR A 80 -25.02 5.68 -12.40
CA TYR A 80 -25.37 6.86 -13.18
C TYR A 80 -26.06 6.53 -14.51
N LEU A 81 -25.54 5.56 -15.27
CA LEU A 81 -26.06 5.23 -16.61
C LEU A 81 -27.35 4.40 -16.59
N ALA A 82 -27.61 3.66 -15.51
CA ALA A 82 -28.82 2.84 -15.37
C ALA A 82 -29.27 2.78 -13.90
N PRO A 83 -30.01 3.80 -13.41
CA PRO A 83 -30.68 3.71 -12.12
C PRO A 83 -31.64 2.52 -12.14
N ALA A 84 -31.64 1.69 -11.09
CA ALA A 84 -32.46 0.48 -11.00
C ALA A 84 -33.99 0.73 -11.11
N ASP A 85 -34.39 2.01 -11.04
CA ASP A 85 -35.77 2.45 -10.88
C ASP A 85 -36.37 3.05 -12.17
N GLY A 86 -35.63 3.09 -13.28
CA GLY A 86 -36.11 3.68 -14.54
C GLY A 86 -36.38 5.19 -14.48
N ARG A 87 -35.87 5.90 -13.47
CA ARG A 87 -35.95 7.36 -13.36
C ARG A 87 -35.03 8.02 -14.39
N GLU A 88 -35.46 9.17 -14.92
CA GLU A 88 -34.65 10.01 -15.80
C GLU A 88 -33.21 10.15 -15.28
N VAL A 89 -32.23 10.05 -16.18
CA VAL A 89 -30.83 10.38 -15.91
C VAL A 89 -30.77 11.89 -15.67
N LEU A 90 -31.15 12.31 -14.46
CA LEU A 90 -30.97 13.69 -14.04
C LEU A 90 -29.47 13.94 -13.93
N PRO A 91 -28.94 15.01 -14.54
CA PRO A 91 -27.53 15.37 -14.43
C PRO A 91 -27.10 15.36 -12.97
N LEU A 92 -25.93 14.77 -12.67
CA LEU A 92 -25.35 14.71 -11.30
C LEU A 92 -25.30 16.08 -10.60
N PHE A 93 -25.32 17.15 -11.39
CA PHE A 93 -25.22 18.54 -10.99
C PHE A 93 -26.56 19.20 -10.66
N ASP A 94 -27.70 18.60 -11.05
CA ASP A 94 -29.03 19.19 -10.78
C ASP A 94 -29.53 18.92 -9.35
N ARG A 95 -28.81 18.08 -8.58
CA ARG A 95 -29.11 17.78 -7.17
C ARG A 95 -28.24 18.58 -6.17
N MET A 96 -27.30 19.37 -6.68
CA MET A 96 -26.35 20.15 -5.88
C MET A 96 -26.72 21.62 -5.99
N GLU A 97 -26.71 22.34 -4.87
CA GLU A 97 -26.95 23.77 -4.89
C GLU A 97 -25.83 24.49 -5.66
N PRO A 98 -26.13 25.56 -6.40
CA PRO A 98 -25.10 26.36 -7.04
C PRO A 98 -23.98 26.76 -6.07
N ALA A 99 -22.76 26.88 -6.58
CA ALA A 99 -21.63 27.37 -5.80
C ALA A 99 -21.87 28.79 -5.31
N ASP A 100 -21.62 29.01 -4.03
CA ASP A 100 -21.71 30.30 -3.34
C ASP A 100 -20.52 30.34 -2.39
N GLU A 101 -19.60 31.28 -2.58
CA GLU A 101 -18.37 31.35 -1.81
C GLU A 101 -18.59 31.79 -0.35
N GLU A 102 -19.66 32.54 -0.07
CA GLU A 102 -19.99 32.96 1.30
C GLU A 102 -20.53 31.78 2.11
N VAL A 103 -21.30 30.89 1.47
CA VAL A 103 -21.91 29.73 2.14
C VAL A 103 -20.99 28.51 2.13
N HIS A 104 -20.31 28.28 1.01
CA HIS A 104 -19.61 27.02 0.75
C HIS A 104 -18.10 27.13 0.86
N GLY A 105 -17.52 28.34 0.86
CA GLY A 105 -16.07 28.57 0.87
C GLY A 105 -15.53 29.05 -0.49
N VAL A 106 -14.36 29.68 -0.45
CA VAL A 106 -13.67 30.25 -1.62
C VAL A 106 -13.33 29.14 -2.63
N ASN A 107 -13.46 29.43 -3.93
CA ASN A 107 -13.24 28.48 -5.03
C ASN A 107 -14.15 27.24 -5.00
N SER A 108 -15.29 27.32 -4.31
CA SER A 108 -16.23 26.20 -4.15
C SER A 108 -16.81 25.70 -5.47
N ASP A 109 -16.81 26.51 -6.52
CA ASP A 109 -17.24 26.12 -7.86
C ASP A 109 -16.35 25.01 -8.48
N GLN A 110 -15.11 24.89 -8.03
CA GLN A 110 -14.15 23.89 -8.53
C GLN A 110 -14.18 22.63 -7.68
N TRP A 111 -13.93 22.75 -6.37
CA TRP A 111 -13.73 21.57 -5.52
C TRP A 111 -15.04 20.88 -5.13
N ARG A 112 -16.21 21.56 -5.16
CA ARG A 112 -17.51 20.90 -4.92
C ARG A 112 -17.86 19.84 -5.98
N LYS A 113 -17.26 19.94 -7.17
CA LYS A 113 -17.42 18.97 -8.27
C LYS A 113 -16.48 17.76 -8.14
N GLU A 114 -15.57 17.76 -7.17
CA GLU A 114 -14.71 16.60 -6.93
C GLU A 114 -15.53 15.41 -6.38
N PRO A 115 -15.13 14.17 -6.68
CA PRO A 115 -15.80 12.99 -6.14
C PRO A 115 -15.54 12.84 -4.64
N ILE A 116 -16.44 12.19 -3.90
CA ILE A 116 -16.25 11.89 -2.47
C ILE A 116 -14.98 11.10 -2.16
N ALA A 117 -14.40 10.41 -3.15
CA ALA A 117 -13.11 9.74 -3.03
C ALA A 117 -11.94 10.72 -2.75
N ALA A 118 -12.08 11.99 -3.13
CA ALA A 118 -11.09 13.05 -2.85
C ALA A 118 -10.93 13.31 -1.34
N LEU A 119 -11.97 13.04 -0.54
CA LEU A 119 -11.99 13.21 0.91
C LEU A 119 -11.18 12.13 1.66
N LYS A 120 -10.62 11.13 0.94
CA LYS A 120 -9.81 10.02 1.51
C LYS A 120 -10.52 9.30 2.67
N LEU A 121 -11.83 9.14 2.56
CA LEU A 121 -12.66 8.43 3.53
C LEU A 121 -12.36 6.93 3.54
N SER A 122 -12.74 6.24 4.62
CA SER A 122 -12.69 4.78 4.67
C SER A 122 -13.58 4.15 3.59
N LEU A 123 -13.21 2.98 3.08
CA LEU A 123 -13.99 2.27 2.05
C LEU A 123 -15.46 2.05 2.45
N PRO A 124 -15.79 1.62 3.70
CA PRO A 124 -17.18 1.51 4.13
C PRO A 124 -17.95 2.83 4.07
N ALA A 125 -17.31 3.95 4.40
CA ALA A 125 -17.94 5.27 4.31
C ALA A 125 -18.21 5.68 2.85
N GLN A 126 -17.26 5.43 1.94
CA GLN A 126 -17.45 5.72 0.52
C GLN A 126 -18.59 4.89 -0.10
N ILE A 127 -18.68 3.60 0.26
CA ILE A 127 -19.77 2.72 -0.18
C ILE A 127 -21.11 3.25 0.34
N ALA A 128 -21.23 3.53 1.64
CA ALA A 128 -22.47 4.02 2.24
C ALA A 128 -22.93 5.36 1.62
N LEU A 129 -22.02 6.30 1.38
CA LEU A 129 -22.32 7.56 0.71
C LEU A 129 -22.79 7.34 -0.73
N THR A 130 -22.10 6.50 -1.49
CA THR A 130 -22.48 6.16 -2.86
C THR A 130 -23.84 5.47 -2.91
N GLU A 131 -24.12 4.59 -1.96
CA GLU A 131 -25.42 3.92 -1.81
C GLU A 131 -26.54 4.91 -1.45
N GLY A 132 -26.22 5.98 -0.72
CA GLY A 132 -27.10 7.12 -0.41
C GLY A 132 -27.22 8.18 -1.51
N ASP A 133 -26.74 7.88 -2.72
CA ASP A 133 -26.66 8.77 -3.89
C ASP A 133 -25.85 10.06 -3.63
N ILE A 134 -24.84 10.02 -2.76
CA ILE A 134 -23.90 11.11 -2.50
C ILE A 134 -22.58 10.76 -3.19
N MET A 135 -22.30 11.37 -4.33
CA MET A 135 -21.14 11.06 -5.18
C MET A 135 -20.11 12.19 -5.23
N LEU A 136 -20.54 13.44 -5.03
CA LEU A 136 -19.70 14.63 -5.10
C LEU A 136 -19.54 15.29 -3.73
N VAL A 137 -18.44 16.00 -3.54
CA VAL A 137 -18.14 16.75 -2.31
C VAL A 137 -19.24 17.78 -2.02
N GLY A 138 -19.72 18.52 -3.03
CA GLY A 138 -20.76 19.52 -2.84
C GLY A 138 -22.11 18.91 -2.43
N GLN A 139 -22.48 17.75 -2.96
CA GLN A 139 -23.70 17.05 -2.54
C GLN A 139 -23.65 16.62 -1.06
N LEU A 140 -22.46 16.24 -0.58
CA LEU A 140 -22.24 15.94 0.82
C LEU A 140 -22.33 17.22 1.66
N GLN A 141 -21.66 18.28 1.23
CA GLN A 141 -21.68 19.58 1.91
C GLN A 141 -23.11 20.13 2.05
N ASP A 142 -23.92 20.10 1.00
CA ASP A 142 -25.31 20.56 1.02
C ASP A 142 -26.12 19.78 2.05
N ARG A 143 -25.90 18.48 2.17
CA ARG A 143 -26.59 17.62 3.13
C ARG A 143 -26.19 17.94 4.57
N VAL A 144 -24.90 18.14 4.81
CA VAL A 144 -24.35 18.51 6.11
C VAL A 144 -24.83 19.90 6.53
N LEU A 145 -24.87 20.86 5.61
CA LEU A 145 -25.36 22.22 5.89
C LEU A 145 -26.87 22.25 6.17
N ASN A 146 -27.65 21.45 5.44
CA ASN A 146 -29.10 21.40 5.59
C ASN A 146 -29.55 20.74 6.90
N ASP A 147 -28.86 19.70 7.38
CA ASP A 147 -29.21 19.01 8.64
C ASP A 147 -27.94 18.52 9.37
N PRO A 148 -27.18 19.40 10.02
CA PRO A 148 -25.85 19.08 10.57
C PRO A 148 -25.84 17.90 11.54
N ASP A 149 -26.90 17.76 12.34
CA ASP A 149 -26.96 16.73 13.38
C ASP A 149 -27.41 15.36 12.84
N LYS A 150 -28.18 15.34 11.74
CA LYS A 150 -28.91 14.15 11.28
C LYS A 150 -28.84 13.85 9.79
N TRP A 151 -28.01 14.56 9.02
CA TRP A 151 -27.86 14.36 7.57
C TRP A 151 -27.60 12.89 7.17
N TRP A 152 -26.98 12.13 8.08
CA TRP A 152 -26.58 10.74 7.92
C TRP A 152 -27.69 9.72 8.26
N GLU A 153 -28.75 10.08 8.98
CA GLU A 153 -29.78 9.14 9.46
C GLU A 153 -30.51 8.42 8.31
N LYS A 154 -30.59 9.07 7.14
CA LYS A 154 -31.24 8.51 5.94
C LYS A 154 -30.27 7.75 5.04
N VAL A 155 -28.99 7.70 5.37
CA VAL A 155 -27.97 7.00 4.60
C VAL A 155 -27.73 5.64 5.26
N SER A 156 -28.19 4.59 4.60
CA SER A 156 -28.01 3.21 5.07
C SER A 156 -26.52 2.91 5.26
N GLY A 157 -26.17 2.29 6.39
CA GLY A 157 -24.79 1.89 6.69
C GLY A 157 -23.91 2.98 7.31
N LEU A 158 -24.39 4.22 7.44
CA LEU A 158 -23.70 5.23 8.26
C LEU A 158 -24.10 5.13 9.73
N THR A 159 -23.08 5.07 10.58
CA THR A 159 -23.23 5.26 12.03
C THR A 159 -22.94 6.71 12.38
N HIS A 160 -23.40 7.16 13.55
CA HIS A 160 -23.08 8.51 14.05
C HIS A 160 -21.56 8.79 14.07
N GLY A 161 -20.75 7.82 14.51
CA GLY A 161 -19.28 7.97 14.54
C GLY A 161 -18.66 8.07 13.14
N MET A 162 -19.21 7.34 12.15
CA MET A 162 -18.79 7.48 10.76
C MET A 162 -19.18 8.84 10.19
N ALA A 163 -20.39 9.31 10.49
CA ALA A 163 -20.87 10.61 10.05
C ALA A 163 -20.01 11.76 10.59
N ALA A 164 -19.67 11.72 11.89
CA ALA A 164 -18.75 12.69 12.49
C ALA A 164 -17.39 12.71 11.79
N ALA A 165 -16.78 11.53 11.59
CA ALA A 165 -15.50 11.43 10.90
C ALA A 165 -15.56 11.90 9.43
N ILE A 166 -16.69 11.70 8.74
CA ILE A 166 -16.92 12.22 7.39
C ILE A 166 -17.01 13.75 7.42
N THR A 167 -17.76 14.31 8.36
CA THR A 167 -17.87 15.77 8.53
C THR A 167 -16.52 16.40 8.84
N ASP A 168 -15.72 15.81 9.73
CA ASP A 168 -14.37 16.28 10.04
C ASP A 168 -13.49 16.30 8.78
N ARG A 169 -13.52 15.21 7.99
CA ARG A 169 -12.77 15.13 6.73
C ARG A 169 -13.25 16.10 5.67
N LEU A 170 -14.55 16.36 5.61
CA LEU A 170 -15.10 17.38 4.73
C LEU A 170 -14.59 18.78 5.12
N ASN A 171 -14.60 19.10 6.41
CA ASN A 171 -14.11 20.38 6.91
C ASN A 171 -12.61 20.56 6.68
N ASP A 172 -11.79 19.53 6.96
CA ASP A 172 -10.36 19.51 6.63
C ASP A 172 -10.13 19.82 5.14
N PHE A 173 -10.88 19.11 4.28
CA PHE A 173 -10.76 19.27 2.83
C PHE A 173 -11.15 20.67 2.36
N ILE A 174 -12.22 21.24 2.89
CA ILE A 174 -12.65 22.61 2.57
C ILE A 174 -11.58 23.60 3.03
N TYR A 175 -11.06 23.45 4.24
CA TYR A 175 -10.01 24.30 4.79
C TYR A 175 -8.75 24.31 3.91
N GLU A 176 -8.23 23.12 3.56
CA GLU A 176 -7.06 22.96 2.67
C GLU A 176 -7.22 23.61 1.28
N ARG A 177 -8.46 23.78 0.80
CA ARG A 177 -8.77 24.34 -0.53
C ARG A 177 -9.16 25.82 -0.49
N THR A 178 -9.47 26.33 0.69
CA THR A 178 -10.00 27.69 0.91
C THR A 178 -8.95 28.62 1.50
N ASP A 179 -8.03 28.09 2.33
CA ASP A 179 -7.00 28.87 3.02
C ASP A 179 -5.64 28.14 2.90
N PRO A 180 -4.83 28.44 1.85
CA PRO A 180 -3.59 27.72 1.54
C PRO A 180 -2.40 28.07 2.43
#